data_AF-A0A6L7IJ99-F1
#
_entry.id   AF-A0A6L7IJ99-F1
#
_cell.length_a   1.000
_cell.length_b   1.000
_cell.length_c   1.000
_cell.angle_alpha   90.00
_cell.angle_beta   90.00
_cell.angle_gamma   90.00
#
_symmetry.space_group_name_H-M   'P 1'
#
loop_
_entity.id
_entity.type
_entity.pdbx_description
1 polymer ?
#
loop_
_entity_poly.entity_id
_entity_poly.type
_entity_poly.pdbx_seq_one_letter_code
_entity_poly.pdbx_strand_id
1 'polypeptide(L)'
;MKSEVLVKILNRDVIKGNLELYKNLLETTNEATDPVWKGILPLYIDFSKEEKDNFISFLKIVQINTLSHILGILDGTTHADGIECELILTAENENIKINEDLQSLFLELIEDE
;
A
#
# COMPACT_ATOMS: atom_id res chain seq x y z
N MET A 1 1.54 -20.08 -7.38
CA MET A 1 1.07 -18.71 -7.69
C MET A 1 2.25 -17.93 -8.22
N LYS A 2 2.09 -17.16 -9.31
CA LYS A 2 3.19 -16.35 -9.84
C LYS A 2 3.29 -14.97 -9.17
N SER A 3 4.48 -14.40 -9.15
CA SER A 3 4.80 -13.06 -8.61
C SER A 3 3.87 -11.97 -9.14
N GLU A 4 3.60 -11.96 -10.45
CA GLU A 4 2.74 -10.95 -11.09
C GLU A 4 1.29 -11.07 -10.64
N VAL A 5 0.82 -12.28 -10.32
CA VAL A 5 -0.52 -12.50 -9.78
C VAL A 5 -0.62 -11.93 -8.38
N LEU A 6 0.39 -12.20 -7.53
CA LEU A 6 0.44 -11.65 -6.18
C LEU A 6 0.46 -10.11 -6.21
N VAL A 7 1.35 -9.52 -7.00
CA VAL A 7 1.47 -8.06 -7.15
C VAL A 7 0.15 -7.42 -7.60
N LYS A 8 -0.57 -8.02 -8.56
CA LYS A 8 -1.89 -7.53 -8.99
C LYS A 8 -2.94 -7.58 -7.89
N ILE A 9 -2.94 -8.66 -7.09
CA ILE A 9 -3.83 -8.79 -5.93
C ILE A 9 -3.50 -7.71 -4.89
N LEU A 10 -2.22 -7.51 -4.59
CA LEU A 10 -1.78 -6.50 -3.63
C LEU A 10 -2.13 -5.07 -4.08
N ASN A 11 -1.91 -4.72 -5.36
CA ASN A 11 -2.34 -3.41 -5.87
C ASN A 11 -3.87 -3.23 -5.75
N ARG A 12 -4.65 -4.25 -6.10
CA ARG A 12 -6.12 -4.19 -5.99
C ARG A 12 -6.59 -4.04 -4.54
N ASP A 13 -6.15 -4.93 -3.65
CA ASP A 13 -6.72 -5.04 -2.31
C ASP A 13 -6.06 -4.09 -1.32
N VAL A 14 -4.73 -3.92 -1.40
CA VAL A 14 -3.97 -3.11 -0.45
C VAL A 14 -3.91 -1.66 -0.86
N ILE A 15 -3.69 -1.35 -2.15
CA ILE A 15 -3.63 0.06 -2.59
C ILE A 15 -5.02 0.60 -2.90
N LYS A 16 -5.70 0.03 -3.90
CA LYS A 16 -7.01 0.56 -4.34
C LYS A 16 -8.08 0.36 -3.27
N GLY A 17 -8.12 -0.84 -2.66
CA GLY A 17 -9.08 -1.18 -1.61
C GLY A 17 -8.96 -0.27 -0.38
N ASN A 18 -7.75 -0.11 0.18
CA ASN A 18 -7.57 0.75 1.34
C ASN A 18 -7.78 2.22 1.02
N LEU A 19 -7.31 2.71 -0.14
CA LEU A 19 -7.53 4.10 -0.53
C LEU A 19 -9.02 4.43 -0.61
N GLU A 20 -9.82 3.54 -1.21
CA GLU A 20 -11.27 3.69 -1.28
C GLU A 20 -11.92 3.63 0.11
N LEU A 21 -11.46 2.74 0.98
CA LEU A 21 -11.90 2.69 2.38
C LEU A 21 -11.63 4.03 3.09
N TYR A 22 -10.41 4.54 3.04
CA TYR A 22 -10.04 5.79 3.71
C TYR A 22 -10.77 6.99 3.13
N LYS A 23 -10.94 7.05 1.80
CA LYS A 23 -11.73 8.09 1.15
C LYS A 23 -13.17 8.07 1.65
N ASN A 24 -13.81 6.90 1.68
CA ASN A 24 -15.17 6.77 2.19
C ASN A 24 -15.27 7.17 3.67
N LEU A 25 -14.32 6.76 4.51
CA LEU A 25 -14.29 7.17 5.92
C LEU A 25 -14.17 8.70 6.05
N LEU A 26 -13.28 9.34 5.29
CA LEU A 26 -13.10 10.80 5.33
C LEU A 26 -14.33 11.57 4.84
N GLU A 27 -15.06 11.04 3.85
CA GLU A 27 -16.26 11.71 3.30
C GLU A 27 -17.53 11.46 4.12
N THR A 28 -17.61 10.37 4.89
CA THR A 28 -18.86 9.95 5.56
C THR A 28 -18.82 10.04 7.08
N THR A 29 -17.64 10.17 7.68
CA THR A 29 -17.50 10.29 9.14
C THR A 29 -17.80 11.71 9.58
N ASN A 30 -18.78 11.88 10.47
CA ASN A 30 -19.12 13.18 11.05
C ASN A 30 -18.48 13.41 12.42
N GLU A 31 -18.22 12.33 13.17
CA GLU A 31 -17.62 12.38 14.50
C GLU A 31 -16.66 11.21 14.68
N ALA A 32 -15.52 11.47 15.33
CA ALA A 32 -14.50 10.47 15.60
C ALA A 32 -14.18 10.40 17.09
N THR A 33 -13.96 9.18 17.60
CA THR A 33 -13.50 8.95 18.98
C THR A 33 -11.99 8.72 19.04
N ASP A 34 -11.41 8.15 17.98
CA ASP A 34 -9.98 7.93 17.84
C ASP A 34 -9.20 9.27 17.79
N PRO A 35 -8.09 9.40 18.54
CA PRO A 35 -7.34 10.66 18.61
C PRO A 35 -6.79 11.16 17.28
N VAL A 36 -6.35 10.26 16.39
CA VAL A 36 -5.81 10.63 15.07
C VAL A 36 -6.95 11.16 14.20
N TRP A 37 -8.07 10.43 14.17
CA TRP A 37 -9.26 10.86 13.42
C TRP A 37 -9.86 12.17 13.94
N LYS A 38 -9.86 12.39 15.27
CA LYS A 38 -10.26 13.68 15.86
C LYS A 38 -9.41 14.85 15.38
N GLY A 39 -8.13 14.61 15.09
CA GLY A 39 -7.22 15.64 14.58
C GLY A 39 -7.45 15.94 13.10
N ILE A 40 -7.53 14.90 12.26
CA ILE A 40 -7.55 15.08 10.81
C ILE A 40 -8.94 15.37 10.23
N LEU A 41 -10.01 14.84 10.82
CA LEU A 41 -11.35 14.92 10.26
C LEU A 41 -11.86 16.37 10.12
N PRO A 42 -11.72 17.25 11.13
CA PRO A 42 -12.12 18.65 10.99
C PRO A 42 -11.33 19.37 9.88
N LEU A 43 -10.03 19.09 9.75
CA LEU A 43 -9.19 19.68 8.70
C LEU A 43 -9.66 19.25 7.32
N TYR A 44 -9.95 17.95 7.14
CA TYR A 44 -10.42 17.41 5.86
C TYR A 44 -11.79 17.95 5.46
N ILE A 45 -12.70 18.18 6.42
CA ILE A 45 -14.02 18.78 6.17
C ILE A 45 -13.87 20.20 5.61
N ASP A 46 -12.90 20.96 6.13
CA ASP A 46 -12.65 22.35 5.72
C ASP A 46 -11.88 22.46 4.40
N PHE A 47 -11.29 21.37 3.89
CA PHE A 47 -10.61 21.36 2.60
C PHE A 47 -11.57 21.64 1.44
N SER A 48 -11.09 22.46 0.50
CA SER A 48 -11.67 22.54 -0.84
C SER A 48 -11.58 21.19 -1.56
N LYS A 49 -12.34 21.03 -2.64
CA LYS A 49 -12.29 19.82 -3.45
C LYS A 49 -10.87 19.49 -3.95
N GLU A 50 -10.13 20.51 -4.38
CA GLU A 50 -8.75 20.35 -4.85
C GLU A 50 -7.82 19.88 -3.72
N GLU A 51 -7.95 20.46 -2.53
CA GLU A 51 -7.17 20.05 -1.35
C GLU A 51 -7.50 18.62 -0.92
N LYS A 52 -8.77 18.21 -0.98
CA LYS A 52 -9.17 16.82 -0.75
C LYS A 52 -8.53 15.87 -1.76
N ASP A 53 -8.62 16.19 -3.06
CA ASP A 53 -8.04 15.37 -4.12
C ASP A 53 -6.51 15.25 -3.98
N ASN A 54 -5.83 16.34 -3.61
CA ASN A 54 -4.39 16.35 -3.31
C ASN A 54 -4.05 15.50 -2.07
N PHE A 55 -4.85 15.59 -1.01
CA PHE A 55 -4.65 14.79 0.20
C PHE A 55 -4.81 13.29 -0.06
N ILE A 56 -5.86 12.89 -0.79
CA ILE A 56 -6.07 11.49 -1.18
C ILE A 56 -4.93 10.99 -2.08
N SER A 57 -4.46 11.83 -3.01
CA SER A 57 -3.31 11.49 -3.87
C SER A 57 -2.03 11.28 -3.07
N PHE A 58 -1.79 12.13 -2.05
CA PHE A 58 -0.66 11.94 -1.14
C PHE A 58 -0.77 10.64 -0.34
N LEU A 59 -1.97 10.29 0.18
CA LEU A 59 -2.19 9.01 0.85
C LEU A 59 -1.90 7.82 -0.07
N LYS A 60 -2.28 7.89 -1.35
CA LYS A 60 -1.96 6.86 -2.35
C LYS A 60 -0.44 6.68 -2.48
N ILE A 61 0.31 7.77 -2.61
CA ILE A 61 1.79 7.73 -2.71
C ILE A 61 2.42 7.08 -1.47
N VAL A 62 1.96 7.46 -0.26
CA VAL A 62 2.46 6.88 0.99
C VAL A 62 2.21 5.37 1.04
N GLN A 63 1.01 4.91 0.64
CA GLN A 63 0.67 3.48 0.60
C GLN A 63 1.52 2.72 -0.41
N ILE A 64 1.70 3.26 -1.62
CA ILE A 64 2.55 2.66 -2.67
C ILE A 64 3.98 2.52 -2.19
N ASN A 65 4.56 3.59 -1.64
CA ASN A 65 5.95 3.57 -1.14
C ASN A 65 6.12 2.55 -0.02
N THR A 66 5.15 2.49 0.91
CA THR A 66 5.19 1.54 2.02
C THR A 66 5.15 0.09 1.53
N LEU A 67 4.21 -0.23 0.63
CA LEU A 67 4.11 -1.57 0.06
C LEU A 67 5.35 -1.92 -0.76
N SER A 68 5.81 -1.03 -1.63
CA SER A 68 7.02 -1.22 -2.43
C SER A 68 8.25 -1.50 -1.55
N HIS A 69 8.42 -0.76 -0.45
CA HIS A 69 9.53 -0.98 0.47
C HIS A 69 9.45 -2.36 1.13
N ILE A 70 8.27 -2.79 1.58
CA ILE A 70 8.06 -4.15 2.14
C ILE A 70 8.36 -5.22 1.10
N LEU A 71 7.90 -5.05 -0.15
CA LEU A 71 8.19 -6.00 -1.23
C LEU A 71 9.70 -6.09 -1.50
N GLY A 72 10.43 -4.98 -1.47
CA GLY A 72 11.88 -4.98 -1.59
C GLY A 72 12.59 -5.69 -0.45
N ILE A 73 12.06 -5.61 0.78
CA ILE A 73 12.56 -6.40 1.92
C ILE A 73 12.31 -7.89 1.68
N LEU A 74 11.12 -8.25 1.20
CA LEU A 74 10.77 -9.65 0.90
C LEU A 74 11.64 -10.21 -0.23
N ASP A 75 11.90 -9.45 -1.28
CA ASP A 75 12.80 -9.86 -2.39
C ASP A 75 14.27 -9.94 -1.94
N GLY A 76 14.62 -9.36 -0.79
CA GLY A 76 16.01 -9.25 -0.32
C GLY A 76 16.81 -8.16 -1.03
N THR A 77 16.17 -7.30 -1.82
CA THR A 77 16.80 -6.17 -2.53
C THR A 77 16.92 -4.92 -1.66
N THR A 78 16.12 -4.82 -0.58
CA THR A 78 16.15 -3.74 0.41
C THR A 78 16.64 -4.27 1.75
N HIS A 79 17.66 -3.64 2.31
CA HIS A 79 18.17 -4.01 3.63
C HIS A 79 17.20 -3.58 4.74
N ALA A 80 16.96 -4.47 5.70
CA ALA A 80 16.22 -4.19 6.92
C ALA A 80 17.00 -4.72 8.12
N ASP A 81 17.29 -3.82 9.07
CA ASP A 81 18.05 -4.14 10.28
C ASP A 81 17.42 -5.33 11.03
N GLY A 82 18.25 -6.30 11.39
CA GLY A 82 17.84 -7.51 12.11
C GLY A 82 17.33 -8.67 11.23
N ILE A 83 17.23 -8.47 9.91
CA ILE A 83 17.02 -9.57 8.96
C ILE A 83 18.39 -9.96 8.37
N GLU A 84 18.98 -11.02 8.93
CA GLU A 84 20.28 -11.55 8.51
C GLU A 84 20.17 -12.81 7.64
N CYS A 85 18.96 -13.18 7.24
CA CYS A 85 18.68 -14.37 6.44
C CYS A 85 17.94 -14.03 5.13
N GLU A 86 18.02 -14.94 4.17
CA GLU A 86 17.19 -14.87 2.98
C GLU A 86 15.75 -15.27 3.33
N LEU A 87 14.80 -14.43 2.95
CA LEU A 87 13.38 -14.76 3.03
C LEU A 87 12.96 -15.56 1.80
N ILE A 88 12.19 -16.62 2.01
CA ILE A 88 11.62 -17.43 0.92
C ILE A 88 10.11 -17.46 1.11
N LEU A 89 9.40 -16.81 0.21
CA LEU A 89 7.95 -16.82 0.12
C LEU A 89 7.52 -17.87 -0.90
N THR A 90 6.75 -18.86 -0.46
CA THR A 90 6.15 -19.89 -1.31
C THR A 90 4.64 -19.91 -1.15
N ALA A 91 3.93 -20.37 -2.18
CA ALA A 91 2.53 -20.77 -2.03
C ALA A 91 2.49 -22.25 -1.66
N GLU A 92 1.59 -22.63 -0.75
CA GLU A 92 1.51 -23.92 -0.04
C GLU A 92 1.57 -25.19 -0.93
N ASN A 93 1.39 -25.05 -2.25
CA ASN A 93 1.39 -26.14 -3.24
C ASN A 93 2.49 -26.04 -4.32
N GLU A 94 3.38 -25.06 -4.23
CA GLU A 94 4.45 -24.84 -5.19
C GLU A 94 5.75 -24.61 -4.42
N ASN A 95 6.74 -25.50 -4.55
CA ASN A 95 8.12 -25.26 -4.10
C ASN A 95 8.84 -24.22 -4.98
N ILE A 96 8.08 -23.24 -5.50
CA ILE A 96 8.53 -22.18 -6.38
C ILE A 96 8.52 -20.91 -5.54
N LYS A 97 9.68 -20.26 -5.49
CA LYS A 97 9.87 -18.97 -4.84
C LYS A 97 9.06 -17.90 -5.57
N ILE A 98 8.33 -17.10 -4.81
CA ILE A 98 7.47 -16.02 -5.33
C ILE A 98 8.16 -14.66 -5.21
N ASN A 99 9.10 -14.52 -4.28
CA ASN A 99 9.79 -13.27 -3.96
C ASN A 99 11.19 -13.21 -4.61
N GLU A 100 11.28 -12.68 -5.82
CA GLU A 100 12.55 -12.33 -6.47
C GLU A 100 12.50 -10.95 -7.14
N ASP A 101 11.31 -10.54 -7.60
CA ASP A 101 11.06 -9.35 -8.39
C ASP A 101 9.76 -8.63 -8.01
N LEU A 102 9.18 -8.92 -6.84
CA LEU A 102 7.89 -8.37 -6.43
C LEU A 102 7.87 -6.84 -6.41
N GLN A 103 8.94 -6.22 -5.92
CA GLN A 103 9.05 -4.76 -5.87
C GLN A 103 9.06 -4.16 -7.28
N SER A 104 9.90 -4.69 -8.16
CA SER A 104 10.03 -4.20 -9.54
C SER A 104 8.72 -4.38 -10.31
N LEU A 105 8.11 -5.56 -10.23
CA LEU A 105 6.81 -5.84 -10.85
C LEU A 105 5.71 -4.92 -10.32
N PHE A 106 5.73 -4.61 -9.02
CA PHE A 106 4.75 -3.70 -8.43
C PHE A 106 4.94 -2.26 -8.91
N LEU A 107 6.18 -1.76 -8.98
CA LEU A 107 6.46 -0.41 -9.47
C LEU A 107 6.09 -0.27 -10.96
N GLU A 108 6.44 -1.25 -11.79
CA GLU A 108 6.05 -1.29 -13.21
C GLU A 108 4.51 -1.24 -13.36
N LEU A 109 3.78 -2.05 -12.57
CA LEU A 109 2.32 -2.03 -12.56
C LEU A 109 1.73 -0.66 -12.20
N ILE A 110 2.40 0.11 -11.34
CA ILE A 110 1.94 1.44 -10.91
C ILE A 110 2.28 2.51 -11.94
N GLU A 111 3.42 2.42 -12.63
CA GLU A 111 3.83 3.37 -13.67
C GLU A 111 2.96 3.28 -14.93
N ASP A 112 2.40 2.11 -15.21
CA ASP A 112 1.48 1.85 -16.32
C ASP A 112 0.02 2.32 -16.06
N GLU A 113 -0.31 2.81 -14.85
CA GLU A 113 -1.65 3.33 -14.47
C GLU A 113 -1.80 4.85 -14.67
#